data_AF-A0A2D7K7P6-F1
#
_entry.id   AF-A0A2D7K7P6-F1
#
_cell.length_a   1.000
_cell.length_b   1.000
_cell.length_c   1.000
_cell.angle_alpha   90.00
_cell.angle_beta   90.00
_cell.angle_gamma   90.00
#
_symmetry.space_group_name_H-M   'P 1'
#
loop_
_entity.id
_entity.type
_entity.pdbx_description
1 polymer ?
#
loop_
_entity_poly.entity_id
_entity_poly.type
_entity_poly.pdbx_seq_one_letter_code
_entity_poly.pdbx_strand_id
1 'polypeptide(L)'
;MQSFILFYLLFFFSISNFSQSPVTWKVSFQKNENIISFDAKIDNNWHLYAVELPSPNQGPLPTKFHFNSSNNFSLIGKIQEQKPQIKYDENFGVKIAYFENKTTFKQKIGIHKDCLQISGFIEYMTCNDKTCYPYKFEFKTMINPPN
;
A
#
# COMPACT_ATOMS: atom_id res chain seq x y z
N MET A 1 10.28 -59.00 -24.46
CA MET A 1 9.62 -58.67 -23.17
C MET A 1 9.84 -57.20 -22.91
N GLN A 2 8.73 -56.50 -22.75
CA GLN A 2 8.54 -55.07 -22.89
C GLN A 2 9.14 -54.33 -21.69
N SER A 3 10.41 -53.92 -21.81
CA SER A 3 11.03 -53.12 -20.75
C SER A 3 10.51 -51.69 -20.86
N PHE A 4 9.78 -51.31 -19.81
CA PHE A 4 9.01 -50.09 -19.66
C PHE A 4 9.84 -48.84 -19.98
N ILE A 5 9.34 -48.05 -20.92
CA ILE A 5 9.75 -46.66 -21.15
C ILE A 5 9.43 -45.90 -19.85
N LEU A 6 10.44 -45.66 -19.03
CA LEU A 6 10.36 -44.85 -17.82
C LEU A 6 10.27 -43.37 -18.25
N PHE A 7 9.07 -42.94 -18.64
CA PHE A 7 8.72 -41.55 -18.87
C PHE A 7 8.56 -40.85 -17.52
N TYR A 8 9.67 -40.65 -16.79
CA TYR A 8 9.69 -39.83 -15.59
C TYR A 8 9.95 -38.38 -16.00
N LEU A 9 8.91 -37.75 -16.58
CA LEU A 9 8.86 -36.33 -16.84
C LEU A 9 8.83 -35.61 -15.48
N LEU A 10 10.01 -35.27 -14.95
CA LEU A 10 10.18 -34.35 -13.82
C LEU A 10 9.60 -32.99 -14.22
N PHE A 11 8.30 -32.81 -14.01
CA PHE A 11 7.65 -31.53 -14.01
C PHE A 11 8.17 -30.78 -12.78
N PHE A 12 9.31 -30.10 -12.93
CA PHE A 12 9.76 -29.09 -11.98
C PHE A 12 8.71 -27.96 -12.00
N PHE A 13 7.69 -28.12 -11.16
CA PHE A 13 6.80 -27.03 -10.82
C PHE A 13 7.61 -26.09 -9.94
N SER A 14 8.31 -25.14 -10.57
CA SER A 14 8.98 -24.05 -9.88
C SER A 14 7.90 -23.22 -9.20
N ILE A 15 7.66 -23.48 -7.91
CA ILE A 15 6.84 -22.64 -7.07
C ILE A 15 7.65 -21.36 -6.87
N SER A 16 7.42 -20.37 -7.71
CA SER A 16 7.91 -19.01 -7.48
C SER A 16 7.21 -18.49 -6.23
N ASN A 17 7.90 -18.54 -5.09
CA ASN A 17 7.50 -17.83 -3.90
C ASN A 17 7.65 -16.33 -4.18
N PHE A 18 6.63 -15.73 -4.79
CA PHE A 18 6.49 -14.28 -4.78
C PHE A 18 6.29 -13.88 -3.32
N SER A 19 7.25 -13.17 -2.74
CA SER A 19 7.12 -12.57 -1.41
C SER A 19 5.92 -11.64 -1.43
N GLN A 20 4.79 -12.12 -0.90
CA GLN A 20 3.56 -11.34 -0.83
C GLN A 20 3.71 -10.32 0.30
N SER A 21 3.45 -9.05 -0.01
CA SER A 21 3.39 -8.02 1.03
C SER A 21 2.33 -8.41 2.08
N PRO A 22 2.60 -8.22 3.38
CA PRO A 22 1.62 -8.45 4.45
C PRO A 22 0.50 -7.39 4.46
N VAL A 23 0.51 -6.46 3.49
CA VAL A 23 -0.53 -5.46 3.31
C VAL A 23 -1.14 -5.61 1.92
N THR A 24 -2.43 -5.91 1.90
CA THR A 24 -3.24 -5.90 0.68
C THR A 24 -3.92 -4.55 0.55
N TRP A 25 -3.65 -3.86 -0.56
CA TRP A 25 -4.23 -2.55 -0.86
C TRP A 25 -5.42 -2.67 -1.81
N LYS A 26 -6.51 -1.95 -1.50
CA LYS A 26 -7.63 -1.72 -2.40
C LYS A 26 -7.77 -0.22 -2.65
N VAL A 27 -7.84 0.17 -3.91
CA VAL A 27 -7.97 1.58 -4.31
C VAL A 27 -9.33 1.80 -4.94
N SER A 28 -10.06 2.80 -4.48
CA SER A 28 -11.38 3.15 -4.99
C SER A 28 -11.55 4.66 -5.13
N PHE A 29 -12.34 5.08 -6.11
CA PHE A 29 -12.68 6.48 -6.33
C PHE A 29 -14.14 6.75 -5.97
N GLN A 30 -14.38 7.69 -5.07
CA GLN A 30 -15.69 8.15 -4.62
C GLN A 30 -16.05 9.44 -5.36
N LYS A 31 -16.87 9.31 -6.40
CA LYS A 31 -17.21 10.41 -7.31
C LYS A 31 -17.92 11.58 -6.63
N ASN A 32 -18.81 11.31 -5.68
CA ASN A 32 -19.61 12.37 -5.04
C ASN A 32 -18.74 13.33 -4.20
N GLU A 33 -17.64 12.83 -3.65
CA GLU A 33 -16.74 13.59 -2.77
C GLU A 33 -15.41 13.96 -3.46
N ASN A 34 -15.19 13.45 -4.67
CA ASN A 34 -13.91 13.46 -5.38
C ASN A 34 -12.74 12.97 -4.51
N ILE A 35 -12.93 11.81 -3.88
CA ILE A 35 -11.94 11.21 -2.98
C ILE A 35 -11.44 9.88 -3.55
N ILE A 36 -10.11 9.71 -3.59
CA ILE A 36 -9.51 8.38 -3.73
C ILE A 36 -9.31 7.82 -2.31
N SER A 37 -9.86 6.64 -2.06
CA SER A 37 -9.65 5.88 -0.84
C SER A 37 -8.67 4.73 -1.11
N PHE A 38 -7.68 4.60 -0.23
CA PHE A 38 -6.69 3.54 -0.20
C PHE A 38 -6.93 2.72 1.07
N ASP A 39 -7.61 1.59 0.93
CA ASP A 39 -7.89 0.67 2.02
C ASP A 39 -6.75 -0.34 2.13
N ALA A 40 -6.05 -0.31 3.26
CA ALA A 40 -5.04 -1.31 3.61
C ALA A 40 -5.67 -2.37 4.50
N LYS A 41 -5.60 -3.64 4.08
CA LYS A 41 -5.80 -4.79 4.95
C LYS A 41 -4.43 -5.33 5.34
N ILE A 42 -4.19 -5.42 6.65
CA ILE A 42 -2.88 -5.74 7.23
C ILE A 42 -3.00 -7.12 7.88
N ASP A 43 -2.08 -8.03 7.52
CA ASP A 43 -2.04 -9.37 8.11
C ASP A 43 -1.76 -9.32 9.61
N ASN A 44 -2.23 -10.33 10.33
CA ASN A 44 -2.08 -10.40 11.78
C ASN A 44 -0.60 -10.32 12.20
N ASN A 45 -0.34 -9.61 13.29
CA ASN A 45 1.00 -9.36 13.86
C ASN A 45 1.94 -8.53 12.97
N TRP A 46 1.41 -7.87 11.94
CA TRP A 46 2.13 -6.86 11.17
C TRP A 46 1.62 -5.47 11.48
N HIS A 47 2.54 -4.52 11.43
CA HIS A 47 2.28 -3.10 11.65
C HIS A 47 2.58 -2.33 10.37
N LEU A 48 1.62 -1.52 9.91
CA LEU A 48 1.82 -0.56 8.83
C LEU A 48 2.03 0.84 9.43
N TYR A 49 3.13 1.49 9.10
CA TYR A 49 3.43 2.81 9.66
C TYR A 49 2.57 3.92 9.06
N ALA A 50 2.25 4.91 9.90
CA ALA A 50 1.48 6.08 9.52
C ALA A 50 2.20 6.96 8.49
N VAL A 51 1.44 7.87 7.88
CA VAL A 51 1.98 8.95 7.04
C VAL A 51 2.70 9.97 7.92
N GLU A 52 2.10 10.33 9.06
CA GLU A 52 2.70 11.25 10.02
C GLU A 52 3.28 10.48 11.22
N LEU A 53 4.61 10.45 11.32
CA LEU A 53 5.31 9.85 12.44
C LEU A 53 5.67 10.92 13.49
N PRO A 54 5.60 10.62 14.81
CA PRO A 54 6.00 11.55 15.87
C PRO A 54 7.47 11.97 15.77
N SER A 55 8.32 11.07 15.27
CA SER A 55 9.77 11.28 15.08
C SER A 55 10.16 10.98 13.63
N PRO A 56 9.90 11.86 12.65
CA PRO A 56 10.01 11.51 11.22
C PRO A 56 11.43 11.22 10.73
N ASN A 57 12.45 11.65 11.47
CA ASN A 57 13.87 11.44 11.13
C ASN A 57 14.51 10.29 11.93
N GLN A 58 13.74 9.60 12.77
CA GLN A 58 14.22 8.55 13.67
C GLN A 58 13.21 7.41 13.67
N GLY A 59 13.68 6.19 13.43
CA GLY A 59 12.82 5.00 13.42
C GLY A 59 12.32 4.60 12.04
N PRO A 60 11.08 4.13 11.90
CA PRO A 60 10.60 3.49 10.68
C PRO A 60 10.32 4.48 9.54
N LEU A 61 10.36 3.99 8.29
CA LEU A 61 9.94 4.80 7.15
C LEU A 61 8.40 4.98 7.15
N PRO A 62 7.89 6.22 7.00
CA PRO A 62 6.45 6.47 6.95
C PRO A 62 5.84 5.99 5.64
N THR A 63 4.53 5.77 5.65
CA THR A 63 3.77 5.55 4.40
C THR A 63 3.73 6.83 3.58
N LYS A 64 4.06 6.75 2.29
CA LYS A 64 4.06 7.88 1.35
C LYS A 64 3.25 7.55 0.11
N PHE A 65 2.39 8.49 -0.28
CA PHE A 65 1.58 8.38 -1.49
C PHE A 65 2.15 9.28 -2.57
N HIS A 66 2.49 8.68 -3.70
CA HIS A 66 3.03 9.36 -4.87
C HIS A 66 2.00 9.27 -6.00
N PHE A 67 1.64 10.42 -6.55
CA PHE A 67 0.73 10.51 -7.69
C PHE A 67 1.53 10.91 -8.93
N ASN A 68 1.29 10.24 -10.05
CA ASN A 68 1.93 10.61 -11.30
C ASN A 68 1.38 11.98 -11.75
N SER A 69 2.28 12.92 -12.01
CA SER A 69 1.91 14.27 -12.45
C SER A 69 1.06 14.24 -13.72
N SER A 70 -0.02 15.03 -13.72
CA SER A 70 -0.90 15.22 -14.86
C SER A 70 -1.57 16.59 -14.78
N ASN A 71 -1.87 17.19 -15.92
CA ASN A 71 -2.67 18.43 -15.97
C ASN A 71 -4.17 18.15 -15.77
N ASN A 72 -4.58 16.89 -15.73
CA ASN A 72 -5.99 16.50 -15.69
C ASN A 72 -6.53 16.40 -14.26
N PHE A 73 -5.67 16.45 -13.24
CA PHE A 73 -6.11 16.51 -11.86
C PHE A 73 -5.13 17.29 -10.98
N SER A 74 -5.58 17.64 -9.78
CA SER A 74 -4.77 18.26 -8.74
C SER A 74 -5.03 17.57 -7.40
N LEU A 75 -4.03 17.55 -6.53
CA LEU A 75 -4.19 17.07 -5.16
C LEU A 75 -4.68 18.22 -4.29
N ILE A 76 -5.86 18.06 -3.67
CA ILE A 76 -6.43 19.06 -2.77
C ILE A 76 -6.03 18.68 -1.34
N GLY A 77 -5.05 19.40 -0.79
CA GLY A 77 -4.55 19.14 0.56
C GLY A 77 -3.70 17.88 0.67
N LYS A 78 -3.36 17.52 1.91
CA LYS A 78 -2.58 16.33 2.24
C LYS A 78 -3.45 15.07 2.27
N ILE A 79 -2.80 13.91 2.21
CA ILE A 79 -3.41 12.63 2.56
C ILE A 79 -3.99 12.71 3.97
N GLN A 80 -5.24 12.27 4.11
CA GLN A 80 -5.87 12.07 5.40
C GLN A 80 -5.76 10.60 5.79
N GLU A 81 -5.33 10.34 7.02
CA GLU A 81 -5.26 9.00 7.58
C GLU A 81 -6.22 8.85 8.77
N GLN A 82 -6.64 7.62 9.05
CA GLN A 82 -7.33 7.33 10.31
C GLN A 82 -6.37 7.52 11.48
N LYS A 83 -6.92 7.65 12.70
CA LYS A 83 -6.11 7.82 13.90
C LYS A 83 -5.22 6.59 14.11
N PRO A 84 -3.88 6.71 14.06
CA PRO A 84 -2.98 5.59 14.30
C PRO A 84 -2.88 5.28 15.79
N GLN A 85 -2.40 4.07 16.10
CA GLN A 85 -1.88 3.74 17.42
C GLN A 85 -0.50 4.39 17.59
N ILE A 86 -0.25 4.94 18.77
CA ILE A 86 1.04 5.56 19.10
C ILE A 86 1.66 4.77 20.25
N LYS A 87 2.89 4.30 20.06
CA LYS A 87 3.64 3.53 21.06
C LYS A 87 5.10 3.95 21.06
N TYR A 88 5.76 3.86 22.20
CA TYR A 88 7.22 3.89 22.24
C TYR A 88 7.76 2.52 21.78
N ASP A 89 8.59 2.54 20.75
CA ASP A 89 9.24 1.35 20.23
C ASP A 89 10.68 1.29 20.75
N GLU A 90 11.02 0.22 21.45
CA GLU A 90 12.34 0.06 22.06
C GLU A 90 13.43 -0.21 21.02
N ASN A 91 13.09 -0.84 19.88
CA ASN A 91 14.06 -1.11 18.81
C ASN A 91 14.49 0.18 18.12
N PHE A 92 13.56 1.13 17.96
CA PHE A 92 13.85 2.44 17.38
C PHE A 92 14.19 3.52 18.40
N GLY A 93 13.93 3.28 19.69
CA GLY A 93 14.17 4.24 20.78
C GLY A 93 13.29 5.50 20.72
N VAL A 94 12.18 5.47 19.97
CA VAL A 94 11.31 6.63 19.72
C VAL A 94 9.84 6.25 19.73
N LYS A 95 8.96 7.27 19.74
CA LYS A 95 7.53 7.06 19.50
C LYS A 95 7.27 6.81 18.02
N ILE A 96 6.59 5.71 17.73
CA ILE A 96 6.10 5.35 16.40
C ILE A 96 4.59 5.52 16.32
N ALA A 97 4.08 5.73 15.11
CA ALA A 97 2.65 5.70 14.81
C ALA A 97 2.37 4.62 13.75
N TYR A 98 1.43 3.72 14.02
CA TYR A 98 1.17 2.56 13.16
C TYR A 98 -0.29 2.11 13.21
N PHE A 99 -0.64 1.21 12.29
CA PHE A 99 -1.93 0.56 12.16
C PHE A 99 -1.81 -0.96 12.20
N GLU A 100 -2.86 -1.62 12.67
CA GLU A 100 -3.03 -3.07 12.69
C GLU A 100 -4.38 -3.44 12.05
N ASN A 101 -4.50 -4.66 11.52
CA ASN A 101 -5.70 -5.24 10.90
C ASN A 101 -6.18 -4.52 9.63
N LYS A 102 -6.53 -3.23 9.73
CA LYS A 102 -6.97 -2.40 8.60
C LYS A 102 -6.83 -0.90 8.90
N THR A 103 -6.65 -0.12 7.85
CA THR A 103 -6.78 1.34 7.89
C THR A 103 -7.19 1.86 6.51
N THR A 104 -7.70 3.09 6.46
CA THR A 104 -8.05 3.76 5.21
C THR A 104 -7.36 5.12 5.14
N PHE A 105 -6.71 5.38 4.01
CA PHE A 105 -6.16 6.69 3.66
C PHE A 105 -7.03 7.34 2.58
N LYS A 106 -7.18 8.65 2.63
CA LYS A 106 -8.02 9.41 1.69
C LYS A 106 -7.25 10.58 1.10
N GLN A 107 -7.29 10.69 -0.23
CA GLN A 107 -6.82 11.87 -0.95
C GLN A 107 -7.99 12.54 -1.64
N LYS A 108 -8.22 13.82 -1.36
CA LYS A 108 -9.16 14.64 -2.12
C LYS A 108 -8.51 15.10 -3.44
N ILE A 109 -9.25 14.98 -4.53
CA ILE A 109 -8.78 15.28 -5.88
C ILE A 109 -9.61 16.41 -6.48
N GLY A 110 -8.94 17.40 -7.05
CA GLY A 110 -9.55 18.36 -7.97
C GLY A 110 -9.47 17.80 -9.37
N ILE A 111 -10.62 17.41 -9.93
CA ILE A 111 -10.70 16.89 -11.31
C ILE A 111 -10.75 18.07 -12.28
N HIS A 112 -9.84 18.08 -13.25
CA HIS A 112 -9.86 18.97 -14.41
C HIS A 112 -10.44 18.23 -15.63
N LYS A 113 -10.68 18.93 -16.75
CA LYS A 113 -11.34 18.34 -17.92
C LYS A 113 -10.62 17.06 -18.40
N ASP A 114 -11.43 16.06 -18.77
CA ASP A 114 -11.03 14.78 -19.36
C ASP A 114 -10.15 13.87 -18.49
N CYS A 115 -10.20 14.01 -17.16
CA CYS A 115 -9.53 13.06 -16.28
C CYS A 115 -10.24 11.70 -16.25
N LEU A 116 -9.68 10.73 -16.97
CA LEU A 116 -10.20 9.35 -17.02
C LEU A 116 -9.55 8.41 -16.00
N GLN A 117 -8.36 8.77 -15.52
CA GLN A 117 -7.53 7.88 -14.73
C GLN A 117 -6.56 8.66 -13.85
N ILE A 118 -6.38 8.18 -12.63
CA ILE A 118 -5.26 8.56 -11.75
C ILE A 118 -4.42 7.33 -11.45
N SER A 119 -3.11 7.48 -11.50
CA SER A 119 -2.16 6.43 -11.16
C SER A 119 -1.01 6.97 -10.34
N GLY A 120 -0.30 6.08 -9.68
CA GLY A 120 0.80 6.41 -8.80
C GLY A 120 1.30 5.18 -8.07
N PHE A 121 1.97 5.39 -6.95
CA PHE A 121 2.43 4.32 -6.09
C PHE A 121 2.44 4.73 -4.61
N ILE A 122 2.41 3.73 -3.74
CA ILE A 122 2.53 3.86 -2.29
C ILE A 122 3.85 3.23 -1.90
N GLU A 123 4.71 3.99 -1.24
CA GLU A 123 5.87 3.45 -0.52
C GLU A 123 5.51 3.31 0.95
N TYR A 124 5.80 2.17 1.54
CA TYR A 124 5.46 1.91 2.93
C TYR A 124 6.44 0.91 3.52
N MET A 125 6.55 0.93 4.84
CA MET A 125 7.32 -0.08 5.56
C MET A 125 6.37 -0.83 6.49
N THR A 126 6.60 -2.13 6.61
CA THR A 126 5.89 -2.94 7.58
C THR A 126 6.88 -3.65 8.48
N CYS A 127 6.50 -3.81 9.75
CA CYS A 127 7.29 -4.58 10.71
C CYS A 127 6.40 -5.59 11.43
N ASN A 128 6.98 -6.71 11.79
CA ASN A 128 6.50 -7.58 12.85
C ASN A 128 7.52 -7.55 14.01
N ASP A 129 7.35 -8.43 15.00
CA ASP A 129 8.22 -8.52 16.18
C ASP A 129 9.70 -8.83 15.87
N LYS A 130 10.03 -9.25 14.64
CA LYS A 130 11.37 -9.73 14.27
C LYS A 130 12.01 -8.94 13.14
N THR A 131 11.22 -8.52 12.15
CA THR A 131 11.73 -7.98 10.89
C THR A 131 10.89 -6.83 10.38
N CYS A 132 11.57 -5.95 9.65
CA CYS A 132 10.99 -4.79 8.98
C CYS A 132 11.36 -4.83 7.50
N TYR A 133 10.38 -4.65 6.61
CA TYR A 133 10.62 -4.64 5.17
C TYR A 133 9.92 -3.46 4.50
N PRO A 134 10.62 -2.74 3.59
CA PRO A 134 10.01 -1.74 2.73
C PRO A 134 9.29 -2.42 1.55
N TYR A 135 8.16 -1.85 1.16
CA TYR A 135 7.34 -2.30 0.04
C TYR A 135 6.91 -1.11 -0.81
N LYS A 136 6.60 -1.42 -2.08
CA LYS A 136 6.02 -0.50 -3.04
C LYS A 136 4.75 -1.12 -3.64
N PHE A 137 3.67 -0.36 -3.69
CA PHE A 137 2.42 -0.77 -4.33
C PHE A 137 2.04 0.22 -5.42
N GLU A 138 2.01 -0.21 -6.67
CA GLU A 138 1.55 0.62 -7.79
C GLU A 138 0.04 0.55 -7.91
N PHE A 139 -0.59 1.70 -8.14
CA PHE A 139 -2.04 1.78 -8.32
C PHE A 139 -2.41 2.54 -9.58
N LYS A 140 -3.56 2.15 -10.11
CA LYS A 140 -4.25 2.83 -11.20
C LYS A 140 -5.75 2.71 -10.93
N THR A 141 -6.43 3.85 -10.87
CA THR A 141 -7.87 3.91 -10.64
C THR A 141 -8.53 4.70 -11.77
N MET A 142 -9.63 4.17 -12.29
CA MET A 142 -10.42 4.83 -13.32
C MET A 142 -11.41 5.78 -12.66
N ILE A 143 -11.49 6.98 -13.21
CA ILE A 143 -12.44 8.00 -12.81
C ILE A 143 -13.51 7.96 -13.90
N ASN A 144 -14.66 7.36 -13.63
CA ASN A 144 -15.74 7.39 -14.62
C ASN A 144 -16.12 8.86 -14.86
N PRO A 145 -15.92 9.41 -16.08
CA PRO A 145 -16.33 10.77 -16.36
C PRO A 145 -17.84 10.92 -16.05
N PRO A 146 -18.32 12.09 -15.62
CA PRO A 146 -19.75 12.37 -15.71
C PRO A 146 -20.19 12.20 -17.16
N ASN A 147 -21.08 11.22 -17.39
CA ASN A 147 -22.07 11.33 -18.45
C ASN A 147 -22.84 12.64 -18.29
#